data_AF-A0A935GRK8-F1
#
_entry.id   AF-A0A935GRK8-F1
#
_cell.length_a   1.000
_cell.length_b   1.000
_cell.length_c   1.000
_cell.angle_alpha   90.00
_cell.angle_beta   90.00
_cell.angle_gamma   90.00
#
_symmetry.space_group_name_H-M   'P 1'
#
loop_
_entity.id
_entity.type
_entity.pdbx_description
1 polymer ?
#
loop_
_entity_poly.entity_id
_entity_poly.type
_entity_poly.pdbx_seq_one_letter_code
_entity_poly.pdbx_strand_id
1 'polypeptide(L)'
;MGYELIAFLGRKPDLAKWRAALPSAVVCPLGGEVSLVPVTAALYGEIRKRLGSLDIERLDRGRNVFPAPSFEEAARRWGREASADSVVAYVSVGEFGNDSHDEAWLWSKGSATLERAAVGAVLAHMRDHLGFDLGGQDLEPELGRHRGENAAEKWALEAFDR
;
A
#
# COMPACT_ATOMS: atom_id res chain seq x y z
N MET A 1 21.13 -1.75 7.99
CA MET A 1 20.13 -0.67 7.95
C MET A 1 18.91 -1.25 7.28
N GLY A 2 17.74 -1.16 7.90
CA GLY A 2 16.51 -1.68 7.31
C GLY A 2 15.72 -0.62 6.54
N TYR A 3 14.72 -1.07 5.78
CA TYR A 3 13.70 -0.18 5.24
C TYR A 3 12.35 -0.85 5.31
N GLU A 4 11.31 -0.02 5.25
CA GLU A 4 9.95 -0.49 5.35
C GLU A 4 9.04 0.45 4.58
N LEU A 5 8.42 -0.08 3.54
CA LEU A 5 7.42 0.61 2.75
C LEU A 5 6.10 -0.14 2.89
N ILE A 6 5.12 0.60 3.39
CA ILE A 6 3.73 0.23 3.26
C ILE A 6 3.09 1.16 2.24
N ALA A 7 2.44 0.59 1.23
CA ALA A 7 1.77 1.36 0.19
C ALA A 7 0.52 0.66 -0.33
N PHE A 8 -0.37 1.44 -0.94
CA PHE A 8 -1.39 0.91 -1.85
C PHE A 8 -0.94 1.08 -3.29
N LEU A 9 -1.20 0.09 -4.15
CA LEU A 9 -0.95 0.15 -5.58
C LEU A 9 -2.26 0.13 -6.37
N GLY A 10 -2.25 0.75 -7.53
CA GLY A 10 -3.41 0.82 -8.41
C GLY A 10 -3.16 1.74 -9.60
N ARG A 11 -4.19 1.96 -10.42
CA ARG A 11 -4.09 2.93 -11.51
C ARG A 11 -4.08 4.34 -10.97
N LYS A 12 -3.22 5.21 -11.53
CA LYS A 12 -3.17 6.64 -11.18
C LYS A 12 -4.55 7.32 -11.09
N PRO A 13 -5.44 7.23 -12.11
CA PRO A 13 -6.75 7.90 -12.07
C PRO A 13 -7.66 7.39 -10.96
N ASP A 14 -7.51 6.14 -10.53
CA ASP A 14 -8.34 5.56 -9.47
C ASP A 14 -7.84 5.98 -8.09
N LEU A 15 -6.53 5.92 -7.88
CA LEU A 15 -5.89 6.38 -6.65
C LEU A 15 -6.06 7.88 -6.43
N ALA A 16 -6.06 8.69 -7.50
CA ALA A 16 -6.24 10.13 -7.41
C ALA A 16 -7.60 10.54 -6.81
N LYS A 17 -8.64 9.70 -6.96
CA LYS A 17 -9.97 9.95 -6.39
C LYS A 17 -9.96 9.90 -4.86
N TRP A 18 -8.98 9.22 -4.25
CA TRP A 18 -8.92 9.02 -2.81
C TRP A 18 -8.77 10.32 -2.05
N ARG A 19 -8.15 11.35 -2.65
CA ARG A 19 -7.94 12.66 -2.02
C ARG A 19 -9.23 13.34 -1.55
N ALA A 20 -10.37 13.00 -2.15
CA ALA A 20 -11.67 13.50 -1.71
C ALA A 20 -12.08 12.94 -0.33
N ALA A 21 -11.73 11.70 -0.03
CA ALA A 21 -12.05 11.00 1.22
C ALA A 21 -10.89 10.99 2.23
N LEU A 22 -9.66 10.99 1.72
CA LEU A 22 -8.39 10.92 2.45
C LEU A 22 -7.46 12.04 1.94
N PRO A 23 -7.61 13.28 2.43
CA PRO A 23 -6.87 14.44 1.94
C PRO A 23 -5.34 14.30 1.97
N SER A 24 -4.81 13.45 2.85
CA SER A 24 -3.37 13.17 2.96
C SER A 24 -2.87 12.13 1.96
N ALA A 25 -3.74 11.56 1.11
CA ALA A 25 -3.33 10.60 0.08
C ALA A 25 -2.50 11.31 -1.02
N VAL A 26 -1.28 10.82 -1.22
CA VAL A 26 -0.35 11.31 -2.26
C VAL A 26 -0.14 10.19 -3.27
N VAL A 27 -0.34 10.47 -4.55
CA VAL A 27 -0.18 9.48 -5.63
C VAL A 27 1.20 9.64 -6.26
N CYS A 28 2.06 8.65 -6.06
CA CYS A 28 3.41 8.62 -6.62
C CYS A 28 3.44 7.67 -7.83
N PRO A 29 3.85 8.12 -9.03
CA PRO A 29 4.03 7.22 -10.18
C PRO A 29 5.10 6.17 -9.88
N LEU A 30 4.82 4.91 -10.21
CA LEU A 30 5.76 3.79 -10.05
C LEU A 30 6.27 3.30 -11.41
N GLY A 31 5.38 3.11 -12.39
CA GLY A 31 5.73 2.67 -13.75
C GLY A 31 4.51 2.30 -14.57
N GLY A 32 4.54 2.58 -15.88
CA GLY A 32 3.40 2.36 -16.78
C GLY A 32 2.12 3.02 -16.26
N GLU A 33 1.06 2.23 -16.08
CA GLU A 33 -0.21 2.65 -15.49
C GLU A 33 -0.23 2.55 -13.94
N VAL A 34 0.75 1.89 -13.33
CA VAL A 34 0.81 1.66 -11.89
C VAL A 34 1.34 2.90 -11.18
N SER A 35 0.60 3.31 -10.16
CA SER A 35 1.03 4.27 -9.16
C SER A 35 0.87 3.67 -7.78
N LEU A 36 1.56 4.28 -6.81
CA LEU A 36 1.46 3.92 -5.41
C LEU A 36 0.95 5.11 -4.57
N VAL A 37 0.25 4.81 -3.50
CA VAL A 37 -0.04 5.74 -2.41
C VAL A 37 0.71 5.25 -1.17
N PRO A 38 1.79 5.92 -0.74
CA PRO A 38 2.54 5.49 0.42
C PRO A 38 1.68 5.74 1.67
N VAL A 39 1.63 4.77 2.58
CA VAL A 39 0.85 4.89 3.81
C VAL A 39 1.66 5.65 4.86
N THR A 40 1.65 6.97 4.75
CA THR A 40 2.25 7.88 5.73
C THR A 40 1.45 7.86 7.04
N ALA A 41 2.08 8.35 8.12
CA ALA A 41 1.40 8.52 9.41
C ALA A 41 0.08 9.34 9.30
N ALA A 42 0.07 10.39 8.48
CA ALA A 42 -1.11 11.23 8.26
C ALA A 42 -2.24 10.46 7.55
N LEU A 43 -1.91 9.75 6.47
CA LEU A 43 -2.87 8.92 5.74
C LEU A 43 -3.44 7.81 6.62
N TYR A 44 -2.59 7.15 7.41
CA TYR A 44 -3.03 6.12 8.36
C TYR A 44 -4.02 6.67 9.39
N GLY A 45 -3.76 7.87 9.92
CA GLY A 45 -4.68 8.56 10.84
C GLY A 45 -6.06 8.81 10.23
N GLU A 46 -6.12 9.23 8.97
CA GLU A 46 -7.37 9.44 8.22
C GLU A 46 -8.13 8.13 7.99
N ILE A 47 -7.43 7.07 7.55
CA ILE A 47 -8.02 5.73 7.35
C ILE A 47 -8.64 5.23 8.66
N ARG A 48 -7.92 5.33 9.78
CA ARG A 48 -8.43 4.93 11.11
C ARG A 48 -9.67 5.72 11.52
N LYS A 49 -9.63 7.05 11.33
CA LYS A 49 -10.75 7.93 11.66
C LYS A 49 -12.00 7.55 10.85
N ARG A 50 -11.83 7.18 9.58
CA ARG A 50 -12.93 6.76 8.69
C ARG A 50 -13.53 5.43 9.12
N LEU A 51 -12.70 4.46 9.48
CA LEU A 51 -13.13 3.07 9.74
C LEU A 51 -13.60 2.82 11.19
N GLY A 52 -13.45 3.79 12.09
CA GLY A 52 -13.77 3.67 13.51
C GLY A 52 -12.60 3.07 14.32
N SER A 53 -11.94 3.90 15.12
CA SER A 53 -10.66 3.59 15.78
C SER A 53 -10.73 2.59 16.93
N LEU A 54 -11.85 2.54 17.67
CA LEU A 54 -11.97 1.80 18.94
C LEU A 54 -11.92 0.27 18.80
N ASP A 55 -12.37 -0.29 17.68
CA ASP A 55 -12.38 -1.75 17.47
C ASP A 55 -11.02 -2.27 17.03
N ILE A 56 -10.25 -1.44 16.33
CA ILE A 56 -9.00 -1.84 15.69
C ILE A 56 -7.82 -1.76 16.68
N GLU A 57 -7.80 -0.76 17.57
CA GLU A 57 -6.75 -0.60 18.62
C GLU A 57 -6.69 -1.77 19.61
N ARG A 58 -7.78 -2.54 19.75
CA ARG A 58 -7.80 -3.73 20.60
C ARG A 58 -6.87 -4.84 20.08
N LEU A 59 -6.55 -4.82 18.79
CA LEU A 59 -5.73 -5.86 18.14
C LEU A 59 -4.25 -5.79 18.55
N ASP A 60 -3.79 -4.62 19.01
CA ASP A 60 -2.38 -4.36 19.35
C ASP A 60 -2.01 -4.77 20.78
N ARG A 61 -2.99 -5.12 21.61
CA ARG A 61 -2.74 -5.43 23.03
C ARG A 61 -1.76 -6.60 23.17
N GLY A 62 -0.58 -6.30 23.73
CA GLY A 62 0.44 -7.30 24.04
C GLY A 62 1.29 -7.74 22.85
N ARG A 63 1.23 -7.04 21.71
CA ARG A 63 2.01 -7.35 20.52
C ARG A 63 2.94 -6.19 20.14
N ASN A 64 4.22 -6.51 19.96
CA ASN A 64 5.21 -5.59 19.41
C ASN A 64 5.72 -6.17 18.08
N VAL A 65 4.82 -6.22 17.09
CA VAL A 65 5.10 -6.64 15.72
C VAL A 65 4.72 -5.51 14.78
N PHE A 66 5.48 -5.38 13.70
CA PHE A 66 5.22 -4.41 12.64
C PHE A 66 4.96 -5.15 11.31
N PRO A 67 3.97 -4.71 10.48
CA PRO A 67 2.97 -3.70 10.82
C PRO A 67 2.13 -4.15 12.01
N ALA A 68 1.69 -3.19 12.82
CA ALA A 68 0.80 -3.50 13.94
C ALA A 68 -0.47 -4.20 13.41
N PRO A 69 -1.04 -5.18 14.10
CA PRO A 69 -2.28 -5.83 13.66
C PRO A 69 -3.41 -4.84 13.39
N SER A 70 -3.48 -3.75 14.15
CA SER A 70 -4.41 -2.65 13.89
C SER A 70 -4.18 -1.98 12.53
N PHE A 71 -2.92 -1.84 12.16
CA PHE A 71 -2.51 -1.23 10.91
C PHE A 71 -2.94 -2.11 9.74
N GLU A 72 -2.56 -3.38 9.76
CA GLU A 72 -2.91 -4.34 8.70
C GLU A 72 -4.43 -4.41 8.52
N GLU A 73 -5.20 -4.50 9.61
CA GLU A 73 -6.66 -4.55 9.55
C GLU A 73 -7.27 -3.27 8.98
N ALA A 74 -6.76 -2.10 9.37
CA ALA A 74 -7.22 -0.82 8.80
C ALA A 74 -6.92 -0.74 7.30
N ALA A 75 -5.72 -1.16 6.89
CA ALA A 75 -5.33 -1.19 5.48
C ALA A 75 -6.18 -2.18 4.67
N ARG A 76 -6.47 -3.35 5.23
CA ARG A 76 -7.33 -4.39 4.62
C ARG A 76 -8.76 -3.90 4.42
N ARG A 77 -9.34 -3.26 5.44
CA ARG A 77 -10.69 -2.69 5.35
C ARG A 77 -10.76 -1.57 4.32
N TRP A 78 -9.78 -0.67 4.32
CA TRP A 78 -9.72 0.39 3.32
C TRP A 78 -9.50 -0.15 1.91
N GLY A 79 -8.55 -1.07 1.71
CA GLY A 79 -8.29 -1.70 0.42
C GLY A 79 -9.53 -2.37 -0.16
N ARG A 80 -10.29 -3.06 0.69
CA ARG A 80 -11.59 -3.62 0.32
C ARG A 80 -12.59 -2.54 -0.09
N GLU A 81 -12.78 -1.50 0.72
CA GLU A 81 -13.72 -0.40 0.41
C GLU A 81 -13.34 0.32 -0.89
N ALA A 82 -12.07 0.70 -1.03
CA ALA A 82 -11.56 1.42 -2.20
C ALA A 82 -11.61 0.59 -3.49
N SER A 83 -11.56 -0.74 -3.37
CA SER A 83 -11.66 -1.66 -4.51
C SER A 83 -13.09 -1.87 -5.03
N ALA A 84 -14.11 -1.21 -4.46
CA ALA A 84 -15.49 -1.35 -4.95
C ALA A 84 -15.60 -1.03 -6.46
N ASP A 85 -14.94 0.05 -6.89
CA ASP A 85 -14.95 0.53 -8.28
C ASP A 85 -13.57 0.51 -8.95
N SER A 86 -12.56 -0.05 -8.29
CA SER A 86 -11.18 -0.08 -8.80
C SER A 86 -10.43 -1.34 -8.37
N VAL A 87 -9.27 -1.57 -8.98
CA VAL A 87 -8.32 -2.60 -8.52
C VAL A 87 -7.33 -1.92 -7.60
N VAL A 88 -7.21 -2.46 -6.38
CA VAL A 88 -6.32 -1.92 -5.34
C VAL A 88 -5.52 -3.07 -4.78
N ALA A 89 -4.21 -2.90 -4.73
CA ALA A 89 -3.35 -3.75 -3.93
C ALA A 89 -2.87 -3.00 -2.69
N TYR A 90 -2.62 -3.73 -1.62
CA TYR A 90 -1.84 -3.28 -0.48
C TYR A 90 -0.54 -4.08 -0.47
N VAL A 91 0.57 -3.42 -0.21
CA VAL A 91 1.90 -4.02 -0.13
C VAL A 91 2.59 -3.56 1.14
N SER A 92 3.24 -4.50 1.82
CA SER A 92 4.15 -4.27 2.95
C SER A 92 5.47 -4.94 2.59
N VAL A 93 6.48 -4.14 2.27
CA VAL A 93 7.81 -4.63 1.94
C VAL A 93 8.83 -4.03 2.90
N GLY A 94 9.79 -4.84 3.30
CA GLY A 94 10.88 -4.35 4.11
C GLY A 94 12.04 -5.32 4.24
N GLU A 95 13.14 -4.79 4.72
CA GLU A 95 14.38 -5.51 4.94
C GLU A 95 14.92 -5.10 6.32
N PHE A 96 15.36 -6.06 7.12
CA PHE A 96 16.02 -5.81 8.39
C PHE A 96 17.19 -6.79 8.57
N GLY A 97 18.42 -6.29 8.37
CA GLY A 97 19.60 -7.15 8.44
C GLY A 97 19.66 -8.08 7.24
N ASN A 98 19.57 -9.39 7.48
CA ASN A 98 19.53 -10.41 6.43
C ASN A 98 18.11 -10.93 6.17
N ASP A 99 17.13 -10.44 6.92
CA ASP A 99 15.74 -10.85 6.82
C ASP A 99 15.00 -9.84 5.93
N SER A 100 14.23 -10.34 4.97
CA SER A 100 13.27 -9.54 4.21
C SER A 100 11.86 -10.03 4.50
N HIS A 101 10.91 -9.11 4.45
CA HIS A 101 9.49 -9.43 4.46
C HIS A 101 8.84 -8.80 3.23
N ASP A 102 7.95 -9.56 2.62
CA ASP A 102 7.16 -9.16 1.47
C ASP A 102 5.77 -9.79 1.64
N GLU A 103 4.77 -8.93 1.81
CA GLU A 103 3.39 -9.36 1.88
C GLU A 103 2.46 -8.39 1.16
N ALA A 104 1.53 -8.95 0.40
CA ALA A 104 0.60 -8.18 -0.40
C ALA A 104 -0.79 -8.81 -0.44
N TRP A 105 -1.78 -7.94 -0.62
CA TRP A 105 -3.17 -8.30 -0.84
C TRP A 105 -3.65 -7.57 -2.07
N LEU A 106 -4.55 -8.21 -2.82
CA LEU A 106 -5.15 -7.64 -4.01
C LEU A 106 -6.67 -7.73 -3.88
N TRP A 107 -7.36 -6.60 -4.05
CA TRP A 107 -8.80 -6.54 -4.11
C TRP A 107 -9.30 -6.03 -5.45
N SER A 108 -10.44 -6.57 -5.87
CA SER A 108 -11.22 -6.09 -7.00
C SER A 108 -12.70 -6.29 -6.72
N LYS A 109 -13.52 -5.29 -7.07
CA LYS A 109 -14.98 -5.32 -6.88
C LYS A 109 -15.36 -5.59 -5.42
N GLY A 110 -14.64 -4.99 -4.48
CA GLY A 110 -14.90 -5.11 -3.04
C GLY A 110 -14.59 -6.48 -2.42
N SER A 111 -13.89 -7.36 -3.16
CA SER A 111 -13.54 -8.72 -2.73
C SER A 111 -12.06 -8.98 -2.88
N ALA A 112 -11.49 -9.80 -2.00
CA ALA A 112 -10.10 -10.19 -2.09
C ALA A 112 -9.90 -11.19 -3.23
N THR A 113 -8.98 -10.88 -4.13
CA THR A 113 -8.55 -11.73 -5.25
C THR A 113 -7.30 -12.52 -4.88
N LEU A 114 -6.37 -11.89 -4.15
CA LEU A 114 -5.20 -12.51 -3.56
C LEU A 114 -5.06 -12.03 -2.11
N GLU A 115 -4.70 -12.93 -1.21
CA GLU A 115 -4.48 -12.64 0.20
C GLU A 115 -3.09 -13.14 0.61
N ARG A 116 -2.31 -12.29 1.30
CA ARG A 116 -0.98 -12.65 1.81
C ARG A 116 -0.03 -13.24 0.75
N ALA A 117 -0.10 -12.70 -0.47
CA ALA A 117 0.76 -13.10 -1.58
C ALA A 117 2.07 -12.31 -1.58
N ALA A 118 3.10 -12.80 -2.27
CA ALA A 118 4.28 -11.99 -2.57
C ALA A 118 3.93 -10.83 -3.51
N VAL A 119 4.62 -9.69 -3.40
CA VAL A 119 4.40 -8.52 -4.28
C VAL A 119 4.51 -8.89 -5.75
N GLY A 120 5.52 -9.68 -6.14
CA GLY A 120 5.68 -10.12 -7.52
C GLY A 120 4.50 -10.91 -8.06
N ALA A 121 3.84 -11.71 -7.23
CA ALA A 121 2.62 -12.43 -7.61
C ALA A 121 1.44 -11.47 -7.82
N VAL A 122 1.32 -10.43 -7.00
CA VAL A 122 0.31 -9.38 -7.18
C VAL A 122 0.55 -8.58 -8.45
N LEU A 123 1.79 -8.15 -8.71
CA LEU A 123 2.16 -7.41 -9.91
C LEU A 123 1.93 -8.24 -11.17
N ALA A 124 2.34 -9.51 -11.16
CA ALA A 124 2.07 -10.45 -12.25
C ALA A 124 0.56 -10.62 -12.47
N HIS A 125 -0.24 -10.74 -11.40
CA HIS A 125 -1.69 -10.86 -11.53
C HIS A 125 -2.34 -9.59 -12.10
N MET A 126 -1.89 -8.41 -11.67
CA MET A 126 -2.35 -7.14 -12.21
C MET A 126 -2.07 -7.03 -13.72
N ARG A 127 -0.89 -7.47 -14.16
CA ARG A 127 -0.52 -7.50 -15.58
C ARG A 127 -1.32 -8.55 -16.36
N ASP A 128 -1.22 -9.81 -15.96
CA ASP A 128 -1.65 -10.96 -16.76
C ASP A 128 -3.17 -11.17 -16.75
N HIS A 129 -3.85 -10.74 -15.69
CA HIS A 129 -5.30 -10.97 -15.53
C HIS A 129 -6.14 -9.68 -15.50
N LEU A 130 -5.54 -8.55 -15.10
CA LEU A 130 -6.27 -7.27 -14.96
C LEU A 130 -5.85 -6.23 -16.01
N GLY A 131 -4.90 -6.58 -16.88
CA GLY A 131 -4.49 -5.77 -18.03
C GLY A 131 -3.80 -4.46 -17.65
N PHE A 132 -3.08 -4.43 -16.53
CA PHE A 132 -2.23 -3.30 -16.19
C PHE A 132 -0.97 -3.31 -17.06
N ASP A 133 -0.66 -2.18 -17.69
CA ASP A 133 0.66 -1.97 -18.26
C ASP A 133 1.64 -1.54 -17.14
N LEU A 134 2.65 -2.36 -16.87
CA LEU A 134 3.68 -2.09 -15.87
C LEU A 134 4.85 -1.24 -16.43
N GLY A 135 4.81 -0.89 -17.72
CA GLY A 135 5.83 -0.04 -18.36
C GLY A 135 7.13 -0.75 -18.71
N GLY A 136 7.13 -2.09 -18.77
CA GLY A 136 8.28 -2.90 -19.20
C GLY A 136 9.47 -2.94 -18.23
N GLN A 137 9.37 -2.30 -17.06
CA GLN A 137 10.38 -2.29 -16.02
C GLN A 137 9.98 -3.17 -14.84
N ASP A 138 10.97 -3.68 -14.11
CA ASP A 138 10.74 -4.38 -12.85
C ASP A 138 10.42 -3.36 -11.75
N LEU A 139 9.26 -3.51 -11.11
CA LEU A 139 8.77 -2.55 -10.11
C LEU A 139 9.17 -2.93 -8.68
N GLU A 140 9.59 -4.18 -8.43
CA GLU A 140 9.99 -4.60 -7.08
C GLU A 140 11.18 -3.81 -6.54
N PRO A 141 12.28 -3.58 -7.31
CA PRO A 141 13.39 -2.78 -6.84
C PRO A 141 13.00 -1.31 -6.60
N GLU A 142 12.07 -0.78 -7.38
CA GLU A 142 11.59 0.59 -7.25
C GLU A 142 10.85 0.80 -5.93
N LEU A 143 10.05 -0.17 -5.47
CA LEU A 143 9.39 -0.11 -4.15
C LEU A 143 10.43 0.07 -3.01
N GLY A 144 11.59 -0.57 -3.14
CA GLY A 144 12.71 -0.46 -2.19
C GLY A 144 13.63 0.76 -2.38
N ARG A 145 13.31 1.69 -3.29
CA ARG A 145 14.16 2.84 -3.63
C ARG A 145 14.45 3.74 -2.44
N HIS A 146 13.44 4.03 -1.62
CA HIS A 146 13.63 4.81 -0.39
C HIS A 146 13.87 3.88 0.79
N ARG A 147 15.04 4.01 1.43
CA ARG A 147 15.43 3.21 2.59
C ARG A 147 15.18 3.92 3.93
N GLY A 148 15.09 3.15 5.01
CA GLY A 148 14.88 3.64 6.39
C GLY A 148 13.43 3.57 6.88
N GLU A 149 13.22 3.82 8.17
CA GLU A 149 11.94 3.73 8.90
C GLU A 149 10.85 4.72 8.42
N ASN A 150 11.19 5.63 7.49
CA ASN A 150 10.29 6.66 6.96
C ASN A 150 10.22 6.63 5.42
N ALA A 151 10.28 5.43 4.82
CA ALA A 151 10.26 5.29 3.37
C ALA A 151 8.94 5.82 2.77
N ALA A 152 7.81 5.62 3.44
CA ALA A 152 6.51 6.14 3.01
C ALA A 152 6.51 7.68 2.96
N GLU A 153 7.05 8.34 3.98
CA GLU A 153 7.17 9.80 4.03
C GLU A 153 8.10 10.33 2.93
N LYS A 154 9.22 9.64 2.67
CA LYS A 154 10.15 10.01 1.59
C LYS A 154 9.49 9.92 0.22
N TRP A 155 8.73 8.85 -0.03
CA TRP A 155 7.93 8.71 -1.24
C TRP A 155 6.92 9.84 -1.40
N ALA A 156 6.21 10.20 -0.33
CA ALA A 156 5.23 11.27 -0.35
C ALA A 156 5.88 12.63 -0.61
N LEU A 157 7.02 12.92 0.03
CA LEU A 157 7.77 14.17 -0.14
C LEU A 157 8.26 14.37 -1.58
N GLU A 158 8.86 13.34 -2.19
CA GLU A 158 9.37 13.46 -3.57
C GLU A 158 8.26 13.78 -4.58
N ALA A 159 7.03 13.33 -4.34
CA ALA A 159 5.90 13.64 -5.21
C ALA A 159 5.42 15.10 -5.11
N PHE A 160 5.79 15.85 -4.06
CA PHE A 160 5.51 17.29 -3.95
C PHE A 160 6.54 18.17 -4.67
N ASP A 161 7.77 17.68 -4.85
CA ASP A 161 8.87 18.42 -5.49
C ASP A 161 8.84 18.35 -7.03
N ARG A 162 7.85 17.66 -7.62
CA ARG A 162 7.67 17.46 -9.07
C ARG A 162 6.46 18.21 -9.60
#